data_AF-A0A2N6CBN4-F1
#
_entry.id   AF-A0A2N6CBN4-F1
#
_cell.length_a   1.000
_cell.length_b   1.000
_cell.length_c   1.000
_cell.angle_alpha   90.00
_cell.angle_beta   90.00
_cell.angle_gamma   90.00
#
_symmetry.space_group_name_H-M   'P 1'
#
loop_
_entity.id
_entity.type
_entity.pdbx_description
1 polymer ?
#
loop_
_entity_poly.entity_id
_entity_poly.type
_entity_poly.pdbx_seq_one_letter_code
_entity_poly.pdbx_strand_id
1 'polypeptide(L)' 'MLTFWYGVTSFLFAAVLFFPVRKLLLAININRIQAKSKRAVTEEELKILRKKVNVIAAIIAVTFAFFYNKYMMVKFFKP' A
#
# COMPACT_ATOMS: atom_id res chain seq x y z
N MET A 1 20.48 -12.92 13.71
CA MET A 1 20.15 -13.37 12.33
C MET A 1 18.66 -13.18 12.00
N LEU A 2 17.73 -13.63 12.86
CA LEU A 2 16.28 -13.45 12.64
C LEU A 2 15.85 -11.98 12.42
N THR A 3 16.36 -11.03 13.21
CA THR A 3 16.00 -9.60 13.10
C THR A 3 16.39 -8.99 11.75
N PHE A 4 17.53 -9.43 11.20
CA PHE A 4 17.97 -8.99 9.88
C PHE A 4 17.03 -9.50 8.78
N TRP A 5 16.72 -10.81 8.80
CA TRP A 5 15.78 -11.41 7.86
C TRP A 5 14.36 -10.84 7.99
N TYR A 6 13.92 -10.51 9.21
CA TYR A 6 12.66 -9.81 9.43
C TYR A 6 12.63 -8.45 8.71
N GLY A 7 13.70 -7.66 8.81
CA GLY A 7 13.79 -6.39 8.10
C GLY A 7 13.73 -6.56 6.58
N VAL A 8 14.56 -7.46 6.04
CA VAL A 8 14.63 -7.75 4.60
C VAL A 8 13.28 -8.25 4.06
N THR A 9 12.68 -9.25 4.70
CA THR A 9 11.40 -9.82 4.25
C THR A 9 10.25 -8.83 4.38
N SER A 10 10.25 -7.96 5.40
CA SER A 10 9.24 -6.91 5.55
C SER A 10 9.37 -5.83 4.49
N PHE A 11 10.60 -5.46 4.14
CA PHE A 11 10.84 -4.51 3.06
C PHE A 11 10.42 -5.06 1.70
N LEU A 12 10.80 -6.30 1.38
CA LEU A 12 10.39 -6.97 0.14
C LEU A 12 8.87 -7.09 0.06
N PHE A 13 8.23 -7.50 1.15
CA PHE A 13 6.79 -7.65 1.18
C PHE A 13 6.06 -6.31 1.04
N ALA A 14 6.56 -5.24 1.66
CA ALA A 14 6.03 -3.88 1.47
C ALA A 14 6.13 -3.44 0.01
N ALA A 15 7.26 -3.69 -0.65
CA ALA A 15 7.45 -3.36 -2.06
C ALA A 15 6.46 -4.09 -2.96
N VAL A 16 6.21 -5.39 -2.70
CA VAL A 16 5.20 -6.18 -3.43
C VAL A 16 3.78 -5.66 -3.16
N LEU A 17 3.43 -5.40 -1.90
CA LEU A 17 2.11 -4.91 -1.49
C LEU A 17 1.80 -3.50 -2.02
N PHE A 18 2.81 -2.67 -2.25
CA PHE A 18 2.62 -1.30 -2.70
C PHE A 18 1.82 -1.21 -4.01
N PHE A 19 2.10 -2.07 -4.99
CA PHE A 19 1.45 -2.03 -6.30
C PHE A 19 -0.07 -2.28 -6.25
N PRO A 20 -0.58 -3.39 -5.66
CA PRO A 20 -2.01 -3.64 -5.58
C PRO A 20 -2.72 -2.59 -4.70
N VAL A 21 -2.11 -2.16 -3.59
CA VAL A 21 -2.69 -1.13 -2.71
C VAL A 21 -2.83 0.20 -3.46
N ARG A 22 -1.77 0.63 -4.16
CA ARG A 22 -1.79 1.85 -4.98
C ARG A 22 -2.87 1.77 -6.06
N LYS A 23 -2.97 0.65 -6.77
CA LYS A 23 -3.98 0.45 -7.83
C LYS A 23 -5.40 0.54 -7.27
N LEU A 24 -5.66 -0.12 -6.14
CA LEU A 24 -6.95 -0.12 -5.47
C LEU A 24 -7.34 1.28 -4.98
N LEU A 25 -6.45 1.97 -4.28
CA LEU A 25 -6.71 3.33 -3.80
C LEU A 25 -6.97 4.31 -4.95
N LEU A 26 -6.22 4.19 -6.04
CA LEU A 26 -6.42 5.04 -7.21
C LEU A 26 -7.80 4.81 -7.83
N ALA A 27 -8.20 3.55 -8.03
CA ALA A 27 -9.50 3.20 -8.57
C ALA A 27 -10.65 3.71 -7.67
N ILE A 28 -10.56 3.52 -6.35
CA ILE A 28 -11.56 4.02 -5.40
C ILE A 28 -11.72 5.53 -5.51
N ASN A 29 -10.61 6.28 -5.55
CA ASN A 29 -10.68 7.73 -5.63
C ASN A 29 -11.20 8.23 -6.98
N ILE A 30 -10.78 7.62 -8.09
CA ILE A 30 -11.31 7.95 -9.43
C ILE A 30 -12.82 7.71 -9.48
N ASN A 31 -13.27 6.53 -9.05
CA ASN A 31 -14.69 6.17 -9.05
C ASN A 31 -15.50 7.13 -8.17
N ARG A 32 -14.96 7.53 -7.01
CA ARG A 32 -15.60 8.48 -6.11
C ARG A 32 -15.74 9.87 -6.74
N ILE A 33 -14.74 10.32 -7.50
CA ILE A 33 -14.80 11.61 -8.21
C ILE A 33 -15.84 11.52 -9.33
N GLN A 34 -15.77 10.50 -10.18
CA GLN A 34 -16.69 10.32 -11.31
C GLN A 34 -18.15 10.21 -10.86
N ALA A 35 -18.42 9.48 -9.77
CA ALA A 35 -19.76 9.35 -9.19
C ALA A 35 -20.32 10.70 -8.70
N LYS A 36 -19.45 11.58 -8.17
CA LYS A 36 -19.86 12.91 -7.66
C LYS A 36 -20.01 13.95 -8.76
N SER A 37 -19.08 13.99 -9.69
CA SER A 37 -18.99 15.06 -10.69
C SER A 37 -19.71 14.71 -12.00
N LYS A 38 -20.12 13.46 -12.19
CA LYS A 38 -20.68 12.91 -13.43
C LYS A 38 -19.81 13.19 -14.67
N ARG A 39 -18.51 13.42 -14.48
CA ARG A 39 -17.53 13.67 -15.55
C ARG A 39 -16.28 12.82 -15.36
N ALA A 40 -15.52 12.67 -16.44
CA ALA A 40 -14.19 12.09 -16.38
C ALA A 40 -13.23 12.94 -15.53
N VAL A 41 -12.25 12.27 -14.93
CA VAL A 41 -11.15 12.90 -14.19
C VAL A 41 -10.16 13.45 -15.20
N THR A 42 -9.75 14.70 -15.04
CA THR A 42 -8.76 15.30 -15.95
C THR A 42 -7.35 14.77 -15.67
N GLU A 43 -6.43 14.92 -16.63
CA GLU A 43 -5.03 14.48 -16.45
C GLU A 43 -4.32 15.21 -15.30
N GLU A 44 -4.62 16.50 -15.09
CA GLU A 44 -4.06 17.26 -13.97
C GLU A 44 -4.54 16.75 -12.61
N GLU A 45 -5.84 16.50 -12.48
CA GLU A 45 -6.44 15.90 -11.29
C GLU A 45 -5.85 14.51 -11.02
N LEU A 46 -5.68 13.71 -12.07
CA LEU A 46 -5.11 12.38 -12.00
C LEU A 46 -3.65 12.43 -11.51
N LYS A 47 -2.85 13.39 -11.98
CA LYS A 47 -1.46 13.58 -11.54
C LYS A 47 -1.37 13.93 -10.06
N ILE A 48 -2.22 14.85 -9.58
CA ILE A 48 -2.30 15.22 -8.17
C ILE A 48 -2.75 14.02 -7.33
N LEU A 49 -3.76 13.29 -7.81
CA LEU A 49 -4.30 12.13 -7.12
C LEU A 49 -3.28 11.00 -7.00
N ARG A 50 -2.52 10.71 -8.07
CA ARG A 50 -1.44 9.72 -8.06
C ARG A 50 -0.39 10.03 -7.00
N LYS A 51 0.02 11.29 -6.83
CA LYS A 51 0.98 11.67 -5.79
C LYS A 51 0.44 11.35 -4.40
N LYS A 52 -0.80 11.76 -4.09
CA LYS A 52 -1.44 11.48 -2.80
C LYS A 52 -1.60 9.98 -2.54
N VAL A 53 -2.09 9.26 -3.54
CA VAL A 53 -2.29 7.81 -3.45
C VAL A 53 -0.96 7.07 -3.26
N ASN A 54 0.13 7.49 -3.91
CA ASN A 54 1.43 6.88 -3.73
C ASN A 54 1.91 6.98 -2.27
N VAL A 55 1.76 8.15 -1.65
CA VAL A 55 2.15 8.34 -0.24
C VAL A 55 1.35 7.43 0.67
N ILE A 56 0.02 7.43 0.53
CA ILE A 56 -0.87 6.61 1.36
C ILE A 56 -0.61 5.12 1.15
N ALA A 57 -0.44 4.68 -0.11
CA ALA A 57 -0.16 3.29 -0.44
C ALA A 57 1.17 2.82 0.16
N ALA A 58 2.21 3.67 0.16
CA ALA A 58 3.49 3.33 0.78
C ALA A 58 3.34 3.15 2.29
N ILE A 59 2.64 4.06 2.98
CA ILE A 59 2.40 3.96 4.42
C ILE A 59 1.64 2.67 4.75
N ILE A 60 0.57 2.37 4.03
CA ILE A 60 -0.24 1.16 4.24
C ILE A 60 0.61 -0.09 3.98
N ALA A 61 1.30 -0.16 2.85
CA ALA A 61 2.09 -1.32 2.47
C ALA A 61 3.21 -1.62 3.48
N VAL A 62 3.95 -0.59 3.91
CA VAL A 62 5.01 -0.75 4.94
C VAL A 62 4.41 -1.20 6.26
N THR A 63 3.34 -0.54 6.72
CA THR A 63 2.68 -0.90 7.98
C THR A 63 2.23 -2.35 7.96
N PHE A 64 1.46 -2.76 6.93
CA PHE A 64 0.96 -4.12 6.83
C PHE A 64 2.07 -5.15 6.70
N ALA A 65 3.13 -4.87 5.96
CA ALA A 65 4.23 -5.82 5.80
C ALA A 65 4.94 -6.11 7.12
N PHE A 66 5.24 -5.06 7.91
CA PHE A 66 5.87 -5.21 9.22
C PHE A 66 4.94 -5.90 10.22
N PHE A 67 3.65 -5.50 10.27
CA PHE A 67 2.68 -6.14 11.16
C PHE A 67 2.48 -7.61 10.82
N TYR A 68 2.31 -7.94 9.54
CA TYR A 68 2.12 -9.32 9.10
C TYR A 68 3.35 -10.18 9.42
N ASN A 69 4.55 -9.73 9.07
CA ASN A 69 5.76 -10.50 9.36
C ASN A 69 6.01 -10.65 10.87
N LYS A 70 5.68 -9.63 11.68
CA LYS A 70 5.76 -9.74 13.13
C LYS A 70 4.78 -10.79 13.66
N TYR A 71 3.54 -10.77 13.16
CA TYR A 71 2.54 -11.78 13.51
C TYR A 71 3.01 -13.20 13.12
N MET A 72 3.53 -13.37 11.89
CA MET A 72 4.07 -14.64 11.42
C MET A 72 5.23 -15.12 12.29
N MET A 73 6.18 -14.23 12.64
CA MET A 73 7.27 -14.60 13.55
C MET A 73 6.75 -15.05 14.93
N VAL A 74 5.81 -14.32 15.52
CA VAL A 74 5.25 -14.69 16.83
C VAL A 74 4.49 -16.01 16.75
N LYS A 75 3.75 -16.27 15.68
CA LYS A 75 2.90 -17.46 15.53
C LYS A 75 3.71 -18.73 15.24
N PHE A 76 4.76 -18.63 14.43
CA PHE A 76 5.48 -19.80 13.91
C PHE A 76 6.88 -20.00 14.51
N PHE A 77 7.45 -18.98 15.17
CA PHE A 77 8.84 -19.01 15.65
C PHE A 77 9.00 -18.67 17.14
N LYS A 78 7.90 -18.52 17.90
CA LYS A 78 7.98 -18.65 19.36
C LYS A 78 7.97 -20.15 19.72
N PRO A 79 8.84 -20.60 20.64
CA PRO A 79 8.74 -21.93 21.23
C PRO A 79 7.44 -22.09 22.04
#